data_AF-A0A0F9QTI2-F1
#
_entry.id   AF-A0A0F9QTI2-F1
#
_cell.length_a   1.000
_cell.length_b   1.000
_cell.length_c   1.000
_cell.angle_alpha   90.00
_cell.angle_beta   90.00
_cell.angle_gamma   90.00
#
_symmetry.space_group_name_H-M   'P 1'
#
loop_
_entity.id
_entity.type
_entity.pdbx_description
1 polymer ?
#
loop_
_entity_poly.entity_id
_entity_poly.type
_entity_poly.pdbx_seq_one_letter_code
_entity_poly.pdbx_strand_id
1 'polypeptide(L)' 'MGIIQIKGVPDELHNRFKAACALEGVNMTEKIIELMGAYLKAKEKGDEKG' A
#
# COMPACT_ATOMS: atom_id res chain seq x y z
N MET A 1 -9.92 15.75 0.53
CA MET A 1 -9.39 14.39 0.28
C MET A 1 -8.67 14.42 -1.05
N GLY A 2 -7.37 14.13 -1.07
CA GLY A 2 -6.66 13.89 -2.33
C GLY A 2 -7.05 12.52 -2.88
N ILE A 3 -7.33 12.43 -4.17
CA ILE A 3 -7.59 11.17 -4.86
C ILE A 3 -6.31 10.75 -5.56
N ILE A 4 -5.79 9.57 -5.26
CA ILE A 4 -4.61 9.01 -5.92
C ILE A 4 -5.08 7.89 -6.85
N GLN A 5 -4.78 8.01 -8.14
CA GLN A 5 -5.01 6.94 -9.12
C GLN A 5 -3.71 6.19 -9.37
N ILE A 6 -3.66 4.93 -8.97
CA ILE A 6 -2.51 4.05 -9.24
C ILE A 6 -2.73 3.40 -10.60
N LYS A 7 -1.95 3.81 -11.60
CA LYS A 7 -2.00 3.25 -12.96
C LYS A 7 -1.01 2.09 -13.10
N GLY A 8 -1.38 1.08 -13.87
CA GLY A 8 -0.50 -0.04 -14.22
C GLY A 8 -0.40 -1.15 -13.16
N VAL A 9 -1.32 -1.19 -12.19
CA VAL A 9 -1.43 -2.35 -11.29
C VAL A 9 -1.96 -3.54 -12.10
N PRO A 10 -1.26 -4.69 -12.14
CA PRO A 10 -1.78 -5.88 -12.79
C PRO A 10 -3.10 -6.32 -12.14
N ASP A 11 -4.11 -6.67 -12.94
CA ASP A 11 -5.42 -7.09 -12.44
C ASP A 11 -5.31 -8.26 -11.45
N GLU A 12 -4.40 -9.21 -11.70
CA GLU A 12 -4.17 -10.33 -10.79
C GLU A 12 -3.71 -9.84 -9.40
N LEU A 13 -2.75 -8.90 -9.37
CA LEU A 13 -2.24 -8.36 -8.11
C LEU A 13 -3.33 -7.59 -7.36
N HIS A 14 -4.08 -6.74 -8.08
CA HIS A 14 -5.19 -5.99 -7.51
C HIS A 14 -6.27 -6.91 -6.92
N ASN A 15 -6.65 -7.96 -7.64
CA ASN A 15 -7.66 -8.92 -7.19
C ASN A 15 -7.20 -9.73 -5.98
N ARG A 16 -5.94 -10.20 -5.99
CA ARG A 16 -5.35 -10.93 -4.85
C ARG A 16 -5.26 -10.05 -3.61
N PHE A 17 -4.82 -8.81 -3.77
CA PHE A 17 -4.72 -7.85 -2.67
C PHE A 17 -6.10 -7.51 -2.11
N LYS A 18 -7.08 -7.23 -2.99
CA LYS A 18 -8.47 -7.00 -2.59
C LYS A 18 -9.06 -8.19 -1.83
N ALA A 19 -8.82 -9.41 -2.30
CA ALA A 19 -9.29 -10.63 -1.64
C ALA A 19 -8.64 -10.79 -0.25
N ALA A 20 -7.33 -10.57 -0.13
CA ALA A 20 -6.63 -10.62 1.15
C ALA A 20 -7.20 -9.59 2.14
N CYS A 21 -7.39 -8.33 1.72
CA CYS A 21 -8.00 -7.30 2.57
C CYS A 21 -9.42 -7.66 3.00
N ALA A 22 -10.22 -8.25 2.11
CA ALA A 22 -11.58 -8.69 2.44
C ALA A 22 -11.60 -9.83 3.48
N LEU A 23 -10.65 -10.76 3.42
CA LEU A 23 -10.50 -11.84 4.40
C LEU A 23 -10.11 -11.32 5.78
N GLU A 24 -9.26 -10.30 5.83
CA GLU A 24 -8.83 -9.65 7.07
C GLU A 24 -9.88 -8.65 7.61
N GLY A 25 -10.95 -8.38 6.85
CA GLY A 25 -11.97 -7.40 7.21
C GLY A 25 -11.46 -5.95 7.19
N VAL A 26 -10.36 -5.68 6.49
CA VAL A 26 -9.74 -4.35 6.40
C VAL A 26 -10.07 -3.68 5.08
N ASN A 27 -10.17 -2.34 5.11
CA ASN A 27 -10.33 -1.57 3.90
C ASN A 27 -9.01 -1.56 3.10
N MET A 28 -9.09 -1.96 1.84
CA MET A 28 -7.95 -2.00 0.92
C MET A 28 -7.22 -0.65 0.83
N THR A 29 -7.95 0.46 0.82
CA THR A 29 -7.38 1.81 0.72
C THR A 29 -6.60 2.16 1.98
N GLU A 30 -7.14 1.87 3.16
CA GLU A 30 -6.46 2.12 4.43
C GLU A 30 -5.18 1.29 4.53
N LYS A 31 -5.24 0.02 4.08
CA LYS A 31 -4.07 -0.85 4.07
C LYS A 31 -2.97 -0.35 3.14
N ILE A 32 -3.31 0.15 1.96
CA ILE A 32 -2.34 0.75 1.04
C ILE A 32 -1.67 1.97 1.66
N ILE A 33 -2.44 2.85 2.31
CA ILE A 33 -1.89 4.05 2.98
C ILE A 33 -0.92 3.66 4.09
N GLU A 34 -1.26 2.66 4.90
CA GLU A 34 -0.39 2.12 5.94
C GLU A 34 0.93 1.58 5.37
N LEU A 35 0.86 0.77 4.31
CA LEU A 35 2.02 0.21 3.64
C LEU A 35 2.92 1.30 3.03
N MET A 36 2.33 2.32 2.40
CA MET A 36 3.08 3.48 1.87
C MET A 36 3.79 4.24 2.99
N GLY A 37 3.11 4.50 4.11
CA GLY A 37 3.70 5.16 5.27
C GLY A 37 4.84 4.35 5.90
N ALA A 38 4.68 3.03 5.99
CA ALA A 38 5.72 2.13 6.47
C ALA A 38 6.95 2.13 5.55
N TYR A 39 6.73 2.11 4.23
CA TYR A 39 7.81 2.18 3.25
C TYR A 39 8.61 3.49 3.34
N LEU A 40 7.93 4.64 3.46
CA LEU A 40 8.58 5.94 3.62
C LEU A 40 9.40 6.00 4.92
N LYS A 41 8.84 5.56 6.05
CA LYS A 41 9.57 5.47 7.33
C LYS A 41 10.79 4.56 7.26
N ALA A 42 10.68 3.44 6.55
CA ALA A 42 11.80 2.53 6.35
C ALA A 42 12.90 3.17 5.49
N LYS A 43 12.51 3.93 4.47
CA LYS A 43 13.44 4.64 3.58
C LYS A 43 14.13 5.80 4.30
N GLU A 44 13.39 6.60 5.07
CA GLU A 44 13.96 7.69 5.90
C GLU A 44 14.98 7.17 6.91
N LYS A 45 14.74 6.00 7.52
CA LYS A 45 15.72 5.37 8.42
C LYS A 45 16.91 4.71 7.72
N GLY A 46 16.79 4.42 6.42
CA GLY A 46 17.87 3.86 5.61
C GLY A 46 18.88 4.90 5.12
N ASP A 47 18.47 6.17 5.01
CA ASP A 47 19.31 7.28 4.53
C ASP A 47 20.24 7.85 5.63
N GLU A 48 19.99 7.55 6.91
CA GLU A 48 20.82 8.00 8.05
C GLU A 48 22.10 7.15 8.24
N LYS A 49 22.43 6.26 7.28
CA LYS A 49 23.67 5.46 7.25
C LYS A 49 24.31 5.39 5.85
N GLY A 50 24.24 6.49 5.10
CA GLY A 50 24.98 6.70 3.85
C GLY A 50 26.07 7.76 3.99
#